data_AF-A0A818BQX5-F1
#
_entry.id   AF-A0A818BQX5-F1
#
_cell.length_a   1.000
_cell.length_b   1.000
_cell.length_c   1.000
_cell.angle_alpha   90.00
_cell.angle_beta   90.00
_cell.angle_gamma   90.00
#
_symmetry.space_group_name_H-M   'P 1'
#
loop_
_entity.id
_entity.type
_entity.pdbx_description
1 polymer ?
#
loop_
_entity_poly.entity_id
_entity_poly.type
_entity_poly.pdbx_seq_one_letter_code
_entity_poly.pdbx_strand_id
1 'polypeptide(L)'
;MNVIQLSDLVAYLKTFIIEISPEFQLLNNLIDTKLPTMVDILPAQYGDEMKGSSQAFGLPLVLFKTTTFLGYIGSLTGIKPGIFNISINERNSLKCGYIGLIEWIFNINRNQSFITFVIRDMLTKSDSYDETVKYLADVSLLAPCYYIIAVPKAGQVRAYTRF
;
A
#
# COMPACT_ATOMS: atom_id res chain seq x y z
N MET A 1 -22.67 6.78 -22.01
CA MET A 1 -21.71 7.14 -20.94
C MET A 1 -20.40 6.46 -21.30
N ASN A 2 -19.36 7.20 -21.64
CA ASN A 2 -18.06 6.58 -21.99
C ASN A 2 -17.45 6.00 -20.71
N VAL A 3 -17.25 4.68 -20.70
CA VAL A 3 -16.55 4.00 -19.61
C VAL A 3 -15.05 4.17 -19.88
N ILE A 4 -14.37 4.95 -19.03
CA ILE A 4 -12.90 5.06 -19.05
C ILE A 4 -12.35 3.71 -18.57
N GLN A 5 -11.55 3.05 -19.39
CA GLN A 5 -10.89 1.81 -19.03
C GLN A 5 -9.64 2.11 -18.19
N LEU A 6 -9.20 1.14 -17.36
CA LEU A 6 -7.97 1.29 -16.58
C LEU A 6 -6.74 1.54 -17.47
N SER A 7 -6.73 0.95 -18.67
CA SER A 7 -5.73 1.20 -19.71
C SER A 7 -5.67 2.67 -20.13
N ASP A 8 -6.81 3.36 -20.19
CA ASP A 8 -6.89 4.76 -20.59
C ASP A 8 -6.28 5.67 -19.51
N LEU A 9 -6.52 5.35 -18.23
CA LEU A 9 -5.91 6.06 -17.10
C LEU A 9 -4.38 5.87 -17.08
N VAL A 10 -3.91 4.64 -17.31
CA VAL A 10 -2.47 4.34 -17.39
C VAL A 10 -1.82 5.07 -18.55
N ALA A 11 -2.46 5.09 -19.73
CA ALA A 11 -1.97 5.83 -20.88
C ALA A 11 -1.88 7.33 -20.60
N TYR A 12 -2.92 7.92 -19.98
CA TYR A 12 -2.92 9.31 -19.58
C TYR A 12 -1.77 9.65 -18.63
N LEU A 13 -1.53 8.82 -17.60
CA LEU A 13 -0.43 9.02 -16.65
C LEU A 13 0.95 8.97 -17.32
N LYS A 14 1.16 8.03 -18.24
CA LYS A 14 2.42 7.95 -19.00
C LYS A 14 2.68 9.22 -19.81
N THR A 15 1.66 9.72 -20.49
CA THR A 15 1.74 10.97 -21.26
C THR A 15 2.01 12.16 -20.35
N PHE A 16 1.25 12.30 -19.26
CA PHE A 16 1.41 13.39 -18.30
C PHE A 16 2.83 13.45 -17.70
N ILE A 17 3.43 12.30 -17.36
CA ILE A 17 4.79 12.25 -16.84
C ILE A 17 5.82 12.73 -17.87
N ILE A 18 5.66 12.39 -19.15
CA ILE A 18 6.53 12.86 -20.23
C ILE A 18 6.34 14.37 -20.45
N GLU A 19 5.11 14.87 -20.36
CA GLU A 19 4.80 16.30 -20.47
C GLU A 19 5.44 17.13 -19.34
N ILE A 20 5.56 16.55 -18.13
CA ILE A 20 6.30 17.18 -17.03
C ILE A 20 7.79 17.31 -17.38
N SER A 21 8.39 16.26 -17.95
CA SER A 21 9.81 16.26 -18.34
C SER A 21 10.10 15.11 -19.32
N PRO A 22 10.64 15.39 -20.52
CA PRO A 22 10.95 14.36 -21.52
C PRO A 22 11.94 13.30 -21.03
N GLU A 23 12.77 13.61 -20.03
CA GLU A 23 13.75 12.70 -19.43
C GLU A 23 13.08 11.47 -18.79
N PHE A 24 11.81 11.57 -18.38
CA PHE A 24 11.05 10.45 -17.85
C PHE A 24 10.66 9.40 -18.91
N GLN A 25 10.93 9.62 -20.20
CA GLN A 25 10.76 8.59 -21.23
C GLN A 25 11.57 7.32 -20.90
N LEU A 26 12.76 7.47 -20.32
CA LEU A 26 13.57 6.34 -19.86
C LEU A 26 12.86 5.56 -18.74
N LEU A 27 12.25 6.27 -17.79
CA LEU A 27 11.48 5.66 -16.70
C LEU A 27 10.26 4.90 -17.24
N ASN A 28 9.53 5.46 -18.20
CA ASN A 28 8.41 4.78 -18.84
C ASN A 28 8.84 3.48 -19.54
N ASN A 29 9.95 3.51 -20.29
CA ASN A 29 10.50 2.33 -20.96
C ASN A 29 10.94 1.26 -19.94
N LEU A 30 11.54 1.67 -18.82
CA LEU A 30 11.94 0.75 -17.74
C LEU A 30 10.71 0.13 -17.06
N ILE A 31 9.65 0.90 -16.81
CA ILE A 31 8.39 0.39 -16.26
C ILE A 31 7.83 -0.70 -17.18
N ASP A 32 7.72 -0.44 -18.47
CA ASP A 32 7.11 -1.40 -19.41
C ASP A 32 7.93 -2.68 -19.59
N THR A 33 9.26 -2.59 -19.49
CA THR A 33 10.15 -3.73 -19.77
C THR A 33 10.58 -4.50 -18.51
N LYS A 34 10.68 -3.84 -17.36
CA LYS A 34 11.26 -4.41 -16.13
C LYS A 34 10.24 -4.62 -15.02
N LEU A 35 9.22 -3.77 -14.90
CA LEU A 35 8.24 -3.90 -13.82
C LEU A 35 7.57 -5.29 -13.79
N PRO A 36 7.20 -5.93 -14.92
CA PRO A 36 6.62 -7.28 -14.90
C PRO A 36 7.53 -8.31 -14.22
N THR A 37 8.85 -8.22 -14.43
CA THR A 37 9.83 -9.12 -13.79
C THR A 37 10.02 -8.83 -12.31
N MET A 38 9.66 -7.63 -11.85
CA MET A 38 9.75 -7.22 -10.44
C MET A 38 8.53 -7.64 -9.63
N VAL A 39 7.38 -7.92 -10.27
CA VAL A 39 6.15 -8.35 -9.59
C VAL A 39 6.37 -9.64 -8.81
N ASP A 40 7.15 -10.58 -9.36
CA ASP A 40 7.43 -11.86 -8.72
C ASP A 40 8.38 -11.75 -7.51
N ILE A 41 8.96 -10.57 -7.28
CA ILE A 41 9.88 -10.28 -6.18
C ILE A 41 9.14 -9.68 -4.97
N LEU A 42 7.88 -9.26 -5.15
CA LEU A 42 7.03 -8.74 -4.08
C LEU A 42 6.72 -9.86 -3.05
N PRO A 43 6.54 -9.52 -1.76
CA PRO A 43 6.13 -10.52 -0.77
C PRO A 43 4.84 -11.23 -1.20
N ALA A 44 4.79 -12.56 -1.11
CA ALA A 44 3.53 -13.31 -1.20
C ALA A 44 2.60 -12.81 -0.08
N GLN A 45 1.30 -12.54 -0.25
CA GLN A 45 0.22 -12.95 -1.18
C GLN A 45 -0.13 -11.92 -2.28
N TYR A 46 0.67 -10.88 -2.43
CA TYR A 46 0.31 -9.67 -3.19
C TYR A 46 0.46 -9.81 -4.71
N GLY A 47 1.49 -10.54 -5.15
CA GLY A 47 1.71 -10.83 -6.57
C GLY A 47 0.58 -11.67 -7.17
N ASP A 48 0.04 -12.62 -6.39
CA ASP A 48 -1.06 -13.48 -6.82
C ASP A 48 -2.41 -12.75 -6.83
N GLU A 49 -2.62 -11.76 -5.94
CA GLU A 49 -3.83 -10.93 -5.95
C GLU A 49 -3.86 -9.94 -7.13
N MET A 50 -2.72 -9.37 -7.52
CA MET A 50 -2.59 -8.61 -8.77
C MET A 50 -2.97 -9.47 -9.99
N LYS A 51 -2.67 -10.77 -9.94
CA LYS A 51 -3.02 -11.74 -10.98
C LYS A 51 -4.47 -12.27 -10.84
N GLY A 52 -5.04 -12.27 -9.64
CA GLY A 52 -6.30 -12.95 -9.28
C GLY A 52 -7.56 -12.11 -9.12
N SER A 53 -7.48 -10.76 -9.10
CA SER A 53 -8.62 -9.84 -8.86
C SER A 53 -9.76 -9.87 -9.92
N SER A 54 -9.71 -10.82 -10.86
CA SER A 54 -10.72 -11.04 -11.90
C SER A 54 -11.82 -12.03 -11.49
N GLN A 55 -11.66 -12.85 -10.44
CA GLN A 55 -12.57 -13.97 -10.19
C GLN A 55 -12.76 -14.24 -8.69
N ALA A 56 -13.83 -13.71 -8.08
CA ALA A 56 -14.58 -14.37 -6.99
C ALA A 56 -15.50 -13.38 -6.26
N PHE A 57 -16.83 -13.47 -6.44
CA PHE A 57 -17.78 -12.93 -5.46
C PHE A 57 -18.98 -13.86 -5.27
N GLY A 58 -18.95 -14.60 -4.15
CA GLY A 58 -20.07 -15.33 -3.54
C GLY A 58 -19.84 -15.41 -2.03
N LEU A 59 -20.45 -14.49 -1.26
CA LEU A 59 -20.23 -14.16 0.18
C LEU A 59 -21.06 -15.07 1.14
N PRO A 60 -20.75 -15.28 2.46
CA PRO A 60 -20.55 -14.23 3.49
C PRO A 60 -19.62 -14.50 4.71
N LEU A 61 -18.71 -13.55 5.00
CA LEU A 61 -18.27 -13.02 6.32
C LEU A 61 -17.27 -11.90 6.00
N VAL A 62 -17.52 -10.66 6.45
CA VAL A 62 -16.65 -9.52 6.09
C VAL A 62 -15.46 -9.48 7.04
N LEU A 63 -14.30 -9.95 6.58
CA LEU A 63 -13.04 -9.95 7.34
C LEU A 63 -12.60 -8.52 7.72
N PHE A 64 -12.61 -7.61 6.75
CA PHE A 64 -12.39 -6.17 6.95
C PHE A 64 -13.01 -5.37 5.80
N LYS A 65 -13.12 -4.04 5.98
CA LYS A 65 -13.51 -3.09 4.93
C LYS A 65 -12.37 -2.12 4.69
N THR A 66 -12.09 -1.77 3.43
CA THR A 66 -11.05 -0.81 3.06
C THR A 66 -11.56 0.10 1.94
N THR A 67 -11.07 1.33 1.90
CA THR A 67 -11.18 2.19 0.72
C THR A 67 -9.86 2.10 -0.04
N THR A 68 -9.93 1.76 -1.33
CA THR A 68 -8.76 1.62 -2.21
C THR A 68 -9.09 2.07 -3.63
N PHE A 69 -8.08 2.16 -4.48
CA PHE A 69 -8.21 2.43 -5.90
C PHE A 69 -8.13 1.13 -6.70
N LEU A 70 -8.80 1.09 -7.85
CA LEU A 70 -8.70 -0.06 -8.76
C LEU A 70 -7.24 -0.24 -9.20
N GLY A 71 -6.70 -1.46 -9.08
CA GLY A 71 -5.29 -1.76 -9.32
C GLY A 71 -4.36 -1.48 -8.14
N TYR A 72 -4.87 -0.91 -7.04
CA TYR A 72 -4.11 -0.70 -5.81
C TYR A 72 -4.42 -1.79 -4.78
N ILE A 73 -3.47 -2.71 -4.61
CA ILE A 73 -3.61 -3.87 -3.73
C ILE A 73 -3.27 -3.58 -2.26
N GLY A 74 -2.69 -2.43 -1.94
CA GLY A 74 -2.48 -2.00 -0.55
C GLY A 74 -3.75 -1.40 0.07
N SER A 75 -3.71 -1.09 1.36
CA SER A 75 -4.77 -0.37 2.05
C SER A 75 -4.24 0.94 2.64
N LEU A 76 -4.92 2.05 2.34
CA LEU A 76 -4.63 3.36 2.93
C LEU A 76 -5.53 3.65 4.14
N THR A 77 -6.79 3.18 4.07
CA THR A 77 -7.77 3.35 5.13
C THR A 77 -8.62 2.09 5.23
N GLY A 78 -8.84 1.59 6.44
CA GLY A 78 -9.69 0.43 6.65
C GLY A 78 -10.23 0.28 8.05
N ILE A 79 -11.19 -0.63 8.17
CA ILE A 79 -11.91 -0.96 9.40
C ILE A 79 -11.89 -2.48 9.56
N LYS A 80 -11.37 -2.95 10.69
CA LYS A 80 -11.59 -4.32 11.18
C LYS A 80 -12.74 -4.31 12.18
N PRO A 81 -13.94 -4.81 11.80
CA PRO A 81 -15.15 -4.66 12.61
C PRO A 81 -14.96 -5.12 14.05
N GLY A 82 -15.34 -4.26 15.00
CA GLY A 82 -15.26 -4.56 16.44
C GLY A 82 -13.86 -4.45 17.07
N ILE A 83 -12.80 -4.28 16.28
CA ILE A 83 -11.42 -4.27 16.78
C ILE A 83 -10.80 -2.87 16.65
N PHE A 84 -10.60 -2.38 15.42
CA PHE A 84 -10.01 -1.06 15.17
C PHE A 84 -10.36 -0.48 13.80
N ASN A 85 -10.20 0.83 13.66
CA ASN A 85 -10.11 1.53 12.38
C ASN A 85 -8.70 2.11 12.22
N ILE A 86 -8.22 2.22 10.99
CA ILE A 86 -6.87 2.68 10.70
C ILE A 86 -6.81 3.50 9.41
N SER A 87 -5.95 4.52 9.39
CA SER A 87 -5.59 5.29 8.20
C SER A 87 -4.10 5.65 8.19
N ILE A 88 -3.57 5.99 7.01
CA ILE A 88 -2.17 6.42 6.81
C ILE A 88 -2.14 7.83 6.26
N ASN A 89 -1.24 8.64 6.82
CA ASN A 89 -0.77 9.85 6.16
C ASN A 89 0.70 9.68 5.76
N GLU A 90 1.03 10.10 4.54
CA GLU A 90 2.43 10.22 4.10
C GLU A 90 3.17 11.20 4.99
N ARG A 91 4.47 10.95 5.19
CA ARG A 91 5.36 11.84 5.92
C ARG A 91 6.59 12.08 5.08
N ASN A 92 6.74 13.30 4.58
CA ASN A 92 7.96 13.66 3.89
C ASN A 92 9.13 13.84 4.87
N SER A 93 10.29 13.26 4.56
CA SER A 93 11.52 13.37 5.34
C SER A 93 12.75 13.33 4.42
N LEU A 94 13.91 13.78 4.91
CA LEU A 94 15.18 13.74 4.17
C LEU A 94 15.55 12.33 3.68
N LYS A 95 15.23 11.29 4.47
CA LYS A 95 15.20 9.90 4.02
C LYS A 95 13.78 9.57 3.55
N CYS A 96 13.46 10.00 2.34
CA CYS A 96 12.14 9.76 1.75
C CYS A 96 12.03 8.32 1.20
N GLY A 97 10.80 7.91 0.88
CA GLY A 97 10.51 6.54 0.41
C GLY A 97 11.27 6.09 -0.85
N TYR A 98 11.84 7.02 -1.62
CA TYR A 98 12.69 6.68 -2.77
C TYR A 98 13.96 5.93 -2.35
N ILE A 99 14.58 6.32 -1.23
CA ILE A 99 15.81 5.67 -0.74
C ILE A 99 15.48 4.24 -0.28
N GLY A 100 14.42 4.06 0.51
CA GLY A 100 14.00 2.73 0.95
C GLY A 100 13.65 1.81 -0.22
N LEU A 101 12.95 2.34 -1.24
CA LEU A 101 12.64 1.57 -2.45
C LEU A 101 13.91 1.14 -3.20
N ILE A 102 14.90 2.03 -3.37
CA ILE A 102 16.19 1.71 -3.99
C ILE A 102 16.91 0.62 -3.18
N GLU A 103 17.02 0.76 -1.86
CA GLU A 103 17.64 -0.23 -0.99
C GLU A 103 16.97 -1.61 -1.11
N TRP A 104 15.65 -1.63 -1.26
CA TRP A 104 14.87 -2.86 -1.39
C TRP A 104 15.05 -3.52 -2.76
N ILE A 105 15.05 -2.74 -3.84
CA ILE A 105 15.26 -3.25 -5.22
C ILE A 105 16.66 -3.83 -5.36
N PHE A 106 17.69 -3.16 -4.84
CA PHE A 106 19.08 -3.60 -4.96
C PHE A 106 19.52 -4.60 -3.87
N ASN A 107 18.56 -5.15 -3.10
CA ASN A 107 18.84 -6.13 -2.05
C ASN A 107 19.83 -5.64 -0.96
N ILE A 108 19.87 -4.33 -0.72
CA ILE A 108 20.68 -3.71 0.34
C ILE A 108 19.96 -3.87 1.69
N ASN A 109 18.64 -3.68 1.71
CA ASN A 109 17.82 -3.92 2.88
C ASN A 109 16.40 -4.39 2.50
N ARG A 110 16.14 -5.69 2.65
CA ARG A 110 14.85 -6.34 2.33
C ARG A 110 13.93 -6.52 3.53
N ASN A 111 14.39 -6.17 4.73
CA ASN A 111 13.61 -6.32 5.96
C ASN A 111 12.59 -5.18 6.14
N GLN A 112 12.64 -4.16 5.28
CA GLN A 112 11.68 -3.06 5.25
C GLN A 112 10.36 -3.49 4.62
N SER A 113 9.26 -3.00 5.16
CA SER A 113 7.90 -3.30 4.71
C SER A 113 7.26 -2.12 3.99
N PHE A 114 6.45 -2.41 2.97
CA PHE A 114 5.62 -1.39 2.32
C PHE A 114 4.52 -0.93 3.28
N ILE A 115 4.44 0.39 3.51
CA ILE A 115 3.56 0.98 4.52
C ILE A 115 2.09 0.59 4.37
N THR A 116 1.62 0.36 3.14
CA THR A 116 0.22 0.02 2.83
C THR A 116 -0.06 -1.47 2.86
N PHE A 117 0.96 -2.31 2.69
CA PHE A 117 0.86 -3.76 2.88
C PHE A 117 0.80 -4.10 4.37
N VAL A 118 1.54 -3.36 5.20
CA VAL A 118 1.47 -3.45 6.66
C VAL A 118 0.03 -3.28 7.15
N ILE A 119 -0.69 -2.24 6.70
CA ILE A 119 -2.10 -2.06 7.09
C ILE A 119 -2.97 -3.22 6.62
N ARG A 120 -2.82 -3.60 5.36
CA ARG A 120 -3.61 -4.68 4.78
C ARG A 120 -3.43 -5.97 5.59
N ASP A 121 -2.21 -6.27 6.00
CA ASP A 121 -1.90 -7.40 6.86
C ASP A 121 -2.51 -7.28 8.24
N MET A 122 -2.46 -6.12 8.89
CA MET A 122 -3.12 -5.92 10.18
C MET A 122 -4.64 -6.07 10.09
N LEU A 123 -5.27 -5.51 9.07
CA LEU A 123 -6.71 -5.66 8.82
C LEU A 123 -7.09 -7.13 8.56
N THR A 124 -6.21 -7.90 7.94
CA THR A 124 -6.44 -9.32 7.63
C THR A 124 -6.22 -10.19 8.88
N LYS A 125 -5.11 -10.00 9.59
CA LYS A 125 -4.57 -10.97 10.55
C LYS A 125 -4.74 -10.59 12.03
N SER A 126 -4.86 -9.31 12.35
CA SER A 126 -4.74 -8.87 13.76
C SER A 126 -6.07 -8.90 14.49
N ASP A 127 -6.16 -9.56 15.64
CA ASP A 127 -7.39 -9.62 16.44
C ASP A 127 -7.36 -8.73 17.70
N SER A 128 -6.35 -7.86 17.82
CA SER A 128 -6.15 -7.00 18.99
C SER A 128 -5.64 -5.62 18.61
N TYR A 129 -6.30 -4.57 19.15
CA TYR A 129 -5.84 -3.20 18.99
C TYR A 129 -4.44 -2.99 19.57
N ASP A 130 -4.19 -3.45 20.79
CA ASP A 130 -2.93 -3.19 21.49
C ASP A 130 -1.74 -3.90 20.82
N GLU A 131 -1.94 -5.10 20.31
CA GLU A 131 -0.92 -5.82 19.54
C GLU A 131 -0.67 -5.15 18.19
N THR A 132 -1.74 -4.68 17.53
CA THR A 132 -1.63 -3.90 16.28
C THR A 132 -0.79 -2.65 16.50
N VAL A 133 -1.08 -1.89 17.56
CA VAL A 133 -0.33 -0.68 17.91
C VAL A 133 1.14 -1.01 18.16
N LYS A 134 1.43 -2.04 18.95
CA LYS A 134 2.82 -2.46 19.24
C LYS A 134 3.56 -2.85 17.97
N TYR A 135 2.93 -3.62 17.09
CA TYR A 135 3.51 -4.00 15.80
C TYR A 135 3.76 -2.78 14.91
N LEU A 136 2.77 -1.89 14.76
CA LEU A 136 2.89 -0.66 13.99
C LEU A 136 3.91 0.32 14.57
N ALA A 137 4.27 0.19 15.85
CA ALA A 137 5.30 0.98 16.52
C ALA A 137 6.72 0.43 16.32
N ASP A 138 6.86 -0.85 15.97
CA ASP A 138 8.15 -1.53 15.82
C ASP A 138 8.54 -1.82 14.37
N VAL A 139 7.57 -2.18 13.51
CA VAL A 139 7.82 -2.65 12.13
C VAL A 139 8.74 -1.73 11.34
N SER A 140 9.72 -2.31 10.63
CA SER A 140 10.63 -1.57 9.75
C SER A 140 9.91 -1.20 8.45
N LEU A 141 9.92 0.08 8.07
CA LEU A 141 9.16 0.62 6.94
C LEU A 141 10.08 1.14 5.83
N LEU A 142 9.63 0.98 4.58
CA LEU A 142 10.29 1.54 3.39
C LEU A 142 10.23 3.07 3.31
N ALA A 143 9.19 3.65 3.89
CA ALA A 143 8.95 5.08 3.87
C ALA A 143 8.39 5.51 5.23
N PRO A 144 8.74 6.71 5.71
CA PRO A 144 8.14 7.27 6.90
C PRO A 144 6.66 7.59 6.65
N CYS A 145 5.82 7.32 7.66
CA CYS A 145 4.39 7.63 7.62
C CYS A 145 3.81 7.83 9.02
N TYR A 146 2.59 8.35 9.08
CA TYR A 146 1.79 8.37 10.30
C TYR A 146 0.72 7.29 10.21
N TYR A 147 0.66 6.40 11.21
CA TYR A 147 -0.45 5.46 11.38
C TYR A 147 -1.43 6.02 12.40
N ILE A 148 -2.66 6.27 11.96
CA ILE A 148 -3.74 6.79 12.81
C ILE A 148 -4.69 5.63 13.06
N ILE A 149 -4.80 5.14 14.30
CA ILE A 149 -5.57 3.95 14.65
C ILE A 149 -6.46 4.18 15.89
N ALA A 150 -7.75 3.90 15.77
CA ALA A 150 -8.70 4.07 16.87
C ALA A 150 -9.50 2.81 17.13
N VAL A 151 -9.94 2.64 18.38
CA VAL A 151 -10.88 1.58 18.76
C VAL A 151 -12.32 2.07 18.59
N PRO A 152 -13.27 1.20 18.22
CA PRO A 152 -14.69 1.54 18.18
C PRO A 152 -15.34 1.50 19.58
N LYS A 153 -14.67 2.08 20.58
CA LYS A 153 -15.23 2.37 21.92
C LYS A 153 -15.24 3.88 22.14
N ALA A 154 -16.32 4.41 22.69
CA ALA A 154 -16.47 5.84 22.92
C ALA A 154 -15.26 6.40 23.71
N GLY A 155 -14.56 7.37 23.11
CA GLY A 155 -13.52 8.17 23.79
C GLY A 155 -12.05 7.72 23.65
N GLN A 156 -11.70 6.73 22.80
CA GLN A 156 -10.31 6.31 22.62
C GLN A 156 -9.86 6.38 21.15
N VAL A 157 -9.38 7.56 20.74
CA VAL A 157 -8.66 7.78 19.47
C VAL A 157 -7.21 8.09 19.81
N ARG A 158 -6.25 7.35 19.23
CA ARG A 158 -4.80 7.63 19.39
C ARG A 158 -4.14 7.69 18.01
N ALA A 159 -3.32 8.71 17.79
CA ALA A 159 -2.48 8.81 16.59
C ALA A 159 -1.06 8.35 16.92
N TYR A 160 -0.45 7.53 16.06
CA TYR A 160 0.93 7.10 16.21
C TYR A 160 1.80 7.71 15.11
N THR A 161 2.89 8.33 15.53
CA THR A 161 3.89 8.93 14.64
C THR A 161 5.10 8.02 14.57
N ARG A 162 5.51 7.62 13.36
CA ARG A 162 6.79 6.94 13.13
C ARG A 162 7.80 7.89 12.48
N PHE A 163 9.05 7.80 12.92
CA PHE A 163 10.19 8.56 12.41
C PHE A 163 11.01 7.71 11.45
#